data_AF-A0A256IQU3-F1
#
_entry.id   AF-A0A256IQU3-F1
#
_cell.length_a   1.000
_cell.length_b   1.000
_cell.length_c   1.000
_cell.angle_alpha   90.00
_cell.angle_beta   90.00
_cell.angle_gamma   90.00
#
_symmetry.space_group_name_H-M   'P 1'
#
loop_
_entity.id
_entity.type
_entity.pdbx_description
1 polymer ?
#
loop_
_entity_poly.entity_id
_entity_poly.type
_entity_poly.pdbx_seq_one_letter_code
_entity_poly.pdbx_strand_id
1 'polypeptide(L)'
;MPPTERETTSASTSDSSDDIVSRIERDLLSRREFLAGLGLGSIGGAGGAVALTRSDTDFQSLATLAGGAASLPDTQFHLPAVDAANSGLIIATNFEFSDGNGELFVNLNGIEIRHDLQRALDEARQTATRLTGRSLGDTATHVSFVSPETGTLTLRGKSWEAGLTVAFIASLRQQSLSSETLITGIVADDGKLLPVGGIKAKARSARAFGATELIVPSDTDSDVTIEGLRVTPVESISDALSHLAQTQRSEQ
;
A
#
# COMPACT_ATOMS: atom_id res chain seq x y z
N MET A 1 8.16 -81.76 1.93
CA MET A 1 9.62 -81.56 2.01
C MET A 1 10.08 -80.75 0.80
N PRO A 2 11.19 -79.97 0.90
CA PRO A 2 11.55 -78.87 -0.01
C PRO A 2 12.52 -79.37 -1.13
N PRO A 3 13.20 -78.54 -1.97
CA PRO A 3 14.08 -77.37 -1.69
C PRO A 3 13.59 -76.04 -2.34
N THR A 4 14.27 -74.86 -2.33
CA THR A 4 15.12 -74.14 -1.34
C THR A 4 15.47 -72.72 -1.89
N GLU A 5 15.54 -71.71 -1.00
CA GLU A 5 16.19 -70.36 -1.04
C GLU A 5 16.39 -69.55 -2.35
N ARG A 6 16.05 -68.24 -2.28
CA ARG A 6 17.02 -67.13 -2.32
C ARG A 6 16.58 -65.96 -1.44
N GLU A 7 17.53 -65.34 -0.75
CA GLU A 7 17.36 -64.08 -0.01
C GLU A 7 17.31 -62.87 -0.96
N THR A 8 16.63 -61.80 -0.53
CA THR A 8 17.20 -60.45 -0.62
C THR A 8 16.58 -59.50 0.40
N THR A 9 17.43 -59.00 1.28
CA THR A 9 17.20 -57.94 2.27
C THR A 9 16.54 -56.69 1.68
N SER A 10 15.38 -56.28 2.20
CA SER A 10 14.94 -54.87 2.16
C SER A 10 15.26 -54.21 3.49
N ALA A 11 16.39 -53.49 3.53
CA ALA A 11 16.84 -52.79 4.72
C ALA A 11 15.90 -51.61 5.06
N SER A 12 15.76 -51.34 6.34
CA SER A 12 15.16 -50.11 6.86
C SER A 12 15.94 -48.88 6.40
N THR A 13 15.25 -47.89 5.84
CA THR A 13 15.78 -46.53 5.63
C THR A 13 14.92 -45.51 6.36
N SER A 14 14.86 -45.66 7.69
CA SER A 14 14.46 -44.59 8.61
C SER A 14 15.64 -43.64 8.82
N ASP A 15 16.12 -43.00 7.75
CA ASP A 15 17.24 -42.05 7.80
C ASP A 15 17.20 -41.08 6.62
N SER A 16 16.42 -39.99 6.75
CA SER A 16 16.36 -38.86 5.79
C SER A 16 15.72 -37.59 6.38
N SER A 17 15.39 -37.55 7.69
CA SER A 17 14.82 -36.35 8.33
C SER A 17 15.88 -35.52 9.06
N ASP A 18 16.88 -36.17 9.68
CA ASP A 18 17.94 -35.48 10.44
C ASP A 18 18.95 -34.78 9.52
N ASP A 19 19.16 -35.28 8.30
CA ASP A 19 20.12 -34.70 7.35
C ASP A 19 19.67 -33.34 6.77
N ILE A 20 18.35 -33.09 6.72
CA ILE A 20 17.79 -31.80 6.29
C ILE A 20 17.97 -30.73 7.38
N VAL A 21 17.76 -31.09 8.65
CA VAL A 21 17.94 -30.18 9.79
C VAL A 21 19.41 -29.78 9.94
N SER A 22 20.35 -30.74 9.80
CA SER A 22 21.80 -30.50 9.86
C SER A 22 22.31 -29.52 8.79
N ARG A 23 21.53 -29.31 7.73
CA ARG A 23 21.88 -28.48 6.57
C ARG A 23 21.36 -27.05 6.68
N ILE A 24 20.27 -26.83 7.43
CA ILE A 24 19.72 -25.49 7.73
C ILE A 24 20.52 -24.83 8.86
N GLU A 25 20.91 -25.57 9.90
CA GLU A 25 21.67 -25.01 11.03
C GLU A 25 23.10 -24.59 10.67
N ARG A 26 23.67 -25.13 9.59
CA ARG A 26 25.04 -24.78 9.15
C ARG A 26 25.17 -23.47 8.37
N ASP A 27 24.08 -22.93 7.82
CA ASP A 27 24.13 -21.66 7.06
C ASP A 27 23.88 -20.42 7.95
N LEU A 28 23.24 -20.60 9.11
CA LEU A 28 22.89 -19.50 10.04
C LEU A 28 23.95 -19.20 11.11
N LEU A 29 24.99 -20.04 11.25
CA LEU A 29 26.06 -19.85 12.24
C LEU A 29 27.42 -19.41 11.66
N SER A 30 27.55 -19.31 10.32
CA SER A 30 28.76 -18.81 9.66
C SER A 30 28.89 -17.27 9.66
N ARG A 31 27.84 -16.53 10.06
CA ARG A 31 27.79 -15.06 10.06
C ARG A 31 28.10 -14.40 11.41
N ARG A 32 28.73 -15.12 12.34
CA ARG A 32 29.22 -14.57 13.63
C ARG A 32 30.72 -14.73 13.82
N GLU A 33 31.54 -14.23 12.88
CA GLU A 33 32.90 -13.69 13.13
C GLU A 33 33.35 -12.76 11.98
N PHE A 34 32.84 -11.52 11.96
CA PHE A 34 33.48 -10.41 11.23
C PHE A 34 33.37 -9.08 12.00
N LEU A 35 33.80 -9.11 13.27
CA LEU A 35 34.01 -7.93 14.12
C LEU A 35 35.38 -8.00 14.81
N ALA A 36 36.44 -8.17 14.01
CA ALA A 36 37.82 -8.08 14.48
C ALA A 36 38.69 -7.43 13.39
N GLY A 37 39.37 -6.32 13.73
CA GLY A 37 40.41 -5.74 12.88
C GLY A 37 40.10 -4.40 12.20
N LEU A 38 39.79 -3.35 12.99
CA LEU A 38 40.04 -1.97 12.55
C LEU A 38 41.57 -1.71 12.52
N GLY A 39 42.24 -2.22 11.49
CA GLY A 39 43.63 -1.93 11.19
C GLY A 39 43.76 -0.61 10.45
N LEU A 40 44.53 0.33 10.99
CA LEU A 40 44.91 1.56 10.30
C LEU A 40 45.80 1.22 9.09
N GLY A 41 45.20 1.16 7.90
CA GLY A 41 45.89 0.91 6.63
C GLY A 41 45.59 2.01 5.62
N SER A 42 46.52 2.95 5.46
CA SER A 42 46.44 3.97 4.40
C SER A 42 46.87 3.38 3.06
N ILE A 43 45.91 3.08 2.18
CA ILE A 43 46.16 2.75 0.76
C ILE A 43 45.36 3.73 -0.09
N GLY A 44 46.04 4.51 -0.91
CA GLY A 44 45.43 5.55 -1.73
C GLY A 44 44.82 5.01 -3.02
N GLY A 45 43.71 5.61 -3.43
CA GLY A 45 43.03 5.29 -4.69
C GLY A 45 41.56 5.73 -4.69
N ALA A 46 41.28 6.97 -5.08
CA ALA A 46 39.94 7.50 -5.40
C ALA A 46 38.79 7.12 -4.43
N GLY A 47 39.01 7.26 -3.12
CA GLY A 47 37.97 7.06 -2.09
C GLY A 47 37.25 8.35 -1.74
N GLY A 48 35.91 8.35 -1.76
CA GLY A 48 35.10 9.42 -1.18
C GLY A 48 35.30 9.50 0.34
N ALA A 49 35.28 10.71 0.90
CA ALA A 49 35.51 10.92 2.32
C ALA A 49 34.27 10.50 3.16
N VAL A 50 34.36 9.35 3.83
CA VAL A 50 33.37 8.95 4.85
C VAL A 50 33.73 9.61 6.18
N ALA A 51 33.09 10.74 6.48
CA ALA A 51 33.22 11.41 7.76
C ALA A 51 32.20 10.83 8.77
N LEU A 52 32.65 9.94 9.65
CA LEU A 52 31.82 9.40 10.74
C LEU A 52 31.77 10.38 11.92
N THR A 53 30.87 11.37 11.87
CA THR A 53 30.53 12.17 13.05
C THR A 53 29.44 11.47 13.85
N ARG A 54 29.78 10.94 15.02
CA ARG A 54 28.82 10.34 15.95
C ARG A 54 27.95 11.43 16.58
N SER A 55 26.69 11.49 16.20
CA SER A 55 25.63 12.21 16.91
C SER A 55 24.43 11.28 17.02
N ASP A 56 23.92 11.07 18.24
CA ASP A 56 22.87 10.09 18.52
C ASP A 56 21.47 10.68 18.24
N THR A 57 21.15 10.99 16.98
CA THR A 57 19.79 11.14 16.41
C THR A 57 19.85 11.12 14.87
N ASP A 58 18.76 10.67 14.23
CA ASP A 58 18.44 10.78 12.79
C ASP A 58 19.31 10.01 11.77
N PHE A 59 18.97 8.74 11.53
CA PHE A 59 19.54 7.87 10.50
C PHE A 59 18.96 8.07 9.06
N GLN A 60 18.27 9.19 8.78
CA GLN A 60 17.46 9.38 7.57
C GLN A 60 18.15 10.11 6.40
N SER A 61 19.49 10.02 6.24
CA SER A 61 20.20 10.85 5.21
C SER A 61 21.47 10.25 4.57
N LEU A 62 21.64 8.93 4.50
CA LEU A 62 22.80 8.32 3.82
C LEU A 62 22.50 7.56 2.50
N ALA A 63 21.23 7.41 2.10
CA ALA A 63 20.87 6.71 0.86
C ALA A 63 21.20 7.50 -0.43
N THR A 64 21.28 8.84 -0.35
CA THR A 64 21.32 9.72 -1.53
C THR A 64 22.62 9.68 -2.35
N LEU A 65 23.71 9.11 -1.81
CA LEU A 65 25.04 9.13 -2.44
C LEU A 65 25.41 7.85 -3.19
N ALA A 66 24.51 6.86 -3.27
CA ALA A 66 24.76 5.56 -3.90
C ALA A 66 23.84 5.25 -5.10
N GLY A 67 23.19 6.25 -5.70
CA GLY A 67 22.37 6.08 -6.90
C GLY A 67 21.16 5.14 -6.75
N GLY A 68 20.78 4.81 -5.52
CA GLY A 68 19.60 3.99 -5.24
C GLY A 68 18.32 4.74 -5.60
N ALA A 69 17.34 4.02 -6.13
CA ALA A 69 16.00 4.56 -6.28
C ALA A 69 15.50 5.03 -4.91
N ALA A 70 15.00 6.27 -4.83
CA ALA A 70 14.40 6.76 -3.60
C ALA A 70 13.08 6.00 -3.39
N SER A 71 13.04 5.12 -2.38
CA SER A 71 11.82 4.39 -2.00
C SER A 71 10.65 5.36 -1.84
N LEU A 72 9.48 4.97 -2.32
CA LEU A 72 8.28 5.80 -2.20
C LEU A 72 7.85 5.85 -0.72
N PRO A 73 7.37 7.01 -0.22
CA PRO A 73 6.94 7.13 1.16
C PRO A 73 5.64 6.36 1.39
N ASP A 74 5.57 5.67 2.53
CA ASP A 74 4.35 5.03 3.00
C ASP A 74 3.22 6.07 3.09
N THR A 75 2.04 5.70 2.60
CA THR A 75 0.91 6.63 2.45
C THR A 75 -0.34 6.04 3.08
N GLN A 76 -0.94 6.76 4.03
CA GLN A 76 -2.25 6.42 4.59
C GLN A 76 -3.34 7.25 3.91
N PHE A 77 -4.44 6.60 3.54
CA PHE A 77 -5.62 7.26 2.99
C PHE A 77 -6.93 6.71 3.56
N HIS A 78 -7.97 7.54 3.61
CA HIS A 78 -9.24 7.24 4.25
C HIS A 78 -10.35 7.12 3.21
N LEU A 79 -10.94 5.93 3.10
CA LEU A 79 -11.90 5.58 2.04
C LEU A 79 -13.34 5.57 2.57
N PRO A 80 -14.24 6.44 2.06
CA PRO A 80 -15.66 6.40 2.40
C PRO A 80 -16.37 5.19 1.79
N ALA A 81 -17.01 4.38 2.62
CA ALA A 81 -17.75 3.19 2.20
C ALA A 81 -19.16 3.14 2.79
N VAL A 82 -19.93 2.15 2.34
CA VAL A 82 -21.16 1.71 3.00
C VAL A 82 -21.10 0.22 3.28
N ASP A 83 -21.67 -0.20 4.41
CA ASP A 83 -21.78 -1.59 4.81
C ASP A 83 -22.99 -2.29 4.15
N ALA A 84 -23.32 -3.51 4.61
CA ALA A 84 -24.50 -4.25 4.15
C ALA A 84 -25.84 -3.63 4.62
N ALA A 85 -25.85 -2.80 5.67
CA ALA A 85 -27.03 -2.12 6.22
C ALA A 85 -27.26 -0.72 5.59
N ASN A 86 -26.37 -0.26 4.69
CA ASN A 86 -26.25 1.12 4.20
C ASN A 86 -25.84 2.15 5.26
N SER A 87 -25.24 1.71 6.36
CA SER A 87 -24.50 2.60 7.25
C SER A 87 -23.22 3.09 6.56
N GLY A 88 -22.82 4.32 6.83
CA GLY A 88 -21.57 4.87 6.32
C GLY A 88 -20.41 4.54 7.26
N LEU A 89 -19.27 4.17 6.69
CA LEU A 89 -18.02 3.99 7.42
C LEU A 89 -16.85 4.65 6.68
N ILE A 90 -15.74 4.86 7.38
CA ILE A 90 -14.46 5.26 6.82
C ILE A 90 -13.46 4.12 7.06
N ILE A 91 -12.70 3.74 6.04
CA ILE A 91 -11.71 2.66 6.08
C ILE A 91 -10.34 3.29 5.95
N ALA A 92 -9.51 3.17 6.99
CA ALA A 92 -8.10 3.55 6.89
C ALA A 92 -7.37 2.50 6.03
N THR A 93 -6.65 2.98 5.02
CA THR A 93 -5.96 2.16 4.03
C THR A 93 -4.50 2.61 3.98
N ASN A 94 -3.56 1.70 4.23
CA ASN A 94 -2.14 1.99 4.20
C ASN A 94 -1.53 1.38 2.93
N PHE A 95 -0.68 2.16 2.29
CA PHE A 95 0.14 1.77 1.15
C PHE A 95 1.59 1.81 1.60
N GLU A 96 2.23 0.65 1.61
CA GLU A 96 3.65 0.48 1.90
C GLU A 96 4.36 0.11 0.58
N PHE A 97 5.53 0.71 0.33
CA PHE A 97 6.25 0.54 -0.93
C PHE A 97 7.68 0.04 -0.69
N SER A 98 8.10 -0.94 -1.48
CA SER A 98 9.44 -1.53 -1.42
C SER A 98 9.96 -1.87 -2.82
N ASP A 99 11.27 -2.13 -2.93
CA ASP A 99 11.88 -2.59 -4.18
C ASP A 99 11.23 -3.92 -4.63
N GLY A 100 10.87 -4.02 -5.91
CA GLY A 100 10.18 -5.20 -6.46
C GLY A 100 10.12 -5.19 -7.99
N ASN A 101 9.18 -5.96 -8.55
CA ASN A 101 8.93 -6.10 -9.99
C ASN A 101 7.47 -5.76 -10.33
N GLY A 102 6.89 -4.78 -9.63
CA GLY A 102 5.51 -4.32 -9.85
C GLY A 102 4.43 -5.24 -9.26
N GLU A 103 4.77 -6.01 -8.24
CA GLU A 103 3.82 -6.84 -7.50
C GLU A 103 2.81 -5.95 -6.73
N LEU A 104 1.56 -6.44 -6.62
CA LEU A 104 0.53 -5.83 -5.80
C LEU A 104 0.04 -6.85 -4.78
N PHE A 105 0.48 -6.69 -3.54
CA PHE A 105 0.06 -7.50 -2.40
C PHE A 105 -1.09 -6.79 -1.68
N VAL A 106 -2.16 -7.52 -1.37
CA VAL A 106 -3.31 -6.98 -0.64
C VAL A 106 -3.52 -7.79 0.62
N ASN A 107 -3.41 -7.14 1.78
CA ASN A 107 -3.71 -7.74 3.07
C ASN A 107 -5.23 -7.68 3.30
N LEU A 108 -5.84 -8.86 3.44
CA LEU A 108 -7.29 -9.07 3.45
C LEU A 108 -7.75 -9.66 4.79
N ASN A 109 -6.92 -9.56 5.84
CA ASN A 109 -7.25 -9.98 7.19
C ASN A 109 -8.49 -9.22 7.69
N GLY A 110 -9.57 -9.95 7.97
CA GLY A 110 -10.84 -9.35 8.41
C GLY A 110 -11.66 -8.68 7.30
N ILE A 111 -11.37 -8.93 6.01
CA ILE A 111 -12.14 -8.39 4.89
C ILE A 111 -12.63 -9.50 3.98
N GLU A 112 -13.90 -9.45 3.63
CA GLU A 112 -14.47 -10.37 2.65
C GLU A 112 -14.06 -9.93 1.23
N ILE A 113 -13.22 -10.73 0.59
CA ILE A 113 -12.65 -10.43 -0.73
C ILE A 113 -13.76 -10.46 -1.78
N ARG A 114 -14.09 -9.30 -2.34
CA ARG A 114 -14.77 -9.21 -3.64
C ARG A 114 -13.76 -8.95 -4.75
N HIS A 115 -13.97 -9.62 -5.88
CA HIS A 115 -13.29 -9.40 -7.16
C HIS A 115 -13.12 -7.89 -7.49
N ASP A 116 -14.13 -7.09 -7.14
CA ASP A 116 -14.19 -5.67 -7.46
C ASP A 116 -13.14 -4.81 -6.71
N LEU A 117 -12.68 -5.25 -5.54
CA LEU A 117 -11.64 -4.53 -4.77
C LEU A 117 -10.27 -4.70 -5.41
N GLN A 118 -9.91 -5.95 -5.75
CA GLN A 118 -8.65 -6.24 -6.46
C GLN A 118 -8.61 -5.51 -7.80
N ARG A 119 -9.74 -5.51 -8.51
CA ARG A 119 -9.91 -4.80 -9.78
C ARG A 119 -9.77 -3.29 -9.63
N ALA A 120 -10.45 -2.69 -8.65
CA ALA A 120 -10.35 -1.25 -8.38
C ALA A 120 -8.94 -0.82 -7.96
N LEU A 121 -8.18 -1.66 -7.25
CA LEU A 121 -6.78 -1.39 -6.93
C LEU A 121 -5.88 -1.37 -8.17
N ASP A 122 -6.02 -2.37 -9.05
CA ASP A 122 -5.19 -2.42 -10.26
C ASP A 122 -5.55 -1.33 -11.28
N GLU A 123 -6.84 -1.07 -11.51
CA GLU A 123 -7.31 0.01 -12.40
C GLU A 123 -6.93 1.41 -11.87
N ALA A 124 -6.96 1.61 -10.53
CA ALA A 124 -6.45 2.82 -9.88
C ALA A 124 -4.92 2.96 -10.05
N ARG A 125 -4.15 1.88 -9.88
CA ARG A 125 -2.69 1.85 -10.05
C ARG A 125 -2.29 2.18 -11.49
N GLN A 126 -2.96 1.58 -12.47
CA GLN A 126 -2.78 1.87 -13.90
C GLN A 126 -3.11 3.34 -14.22
N THR A 127 -4.22 3.86 -13.69
CA THR A 127 -4.61 5.26 -13.89
C THR A 127 -3.65 6.25 -13.24
N ALA A 128 -3.15 5.96 -12.03
CA ALA A 128 -2.13 6.77 -11.38
C ALA A 128 -0.81 6.82 -12.16
N THR A 129 -0.36 5.65 -12.66
CA THR A 129 0.81 5.51 -13.54
C THR A 129 0.65 6.38 -14.80
N ARG A 130 -0.50 6.26 -15.47
CA ARG A 130 -0.86 7.01 -16.69
C ARG A 130 -0.94 8.52 -16.48
N LEU A 131 -1.53 8.98 -15.37
CA LEU A 131 -1.70 10.41 -15.08
C LEU A 131 -0.44 11.10 -14.53
N THR A 132 0.51 10.34 -13.98
CA THR A 132 1.79 10.89 -13.47
C THR A 132 2.96 10.71 -14.43
N GLY A 133 2.87 9.77 -15.38
CA GLY A 133 3.98 9.35 -16.21
C GLY A 133 5.10 8.62 -15.45
N ARG A 134 4.85 8.19 -14.21
CA ARG A 134 5.81 7.48 -13.35
C ARG A 134 5.43 6.00 -13.26
N SER A 135 6.42 5.12 -13.37
CA SER A 135 6.25 3.67 -13.30
C SER A 135 6.22 3.17 -11.85
N LEU A 136 5.44 2.11 -11.60
CA LEU A 136 5.54 1.26 -10.41
C LEU A 136 6.11 -0.14 -10.76
N GLY A 137 6.67 -0.31 -11.97
CA GLY A 137 7.17 -1.59 -12.47
C GLY A 137 8.37 -2.17 -11.71
N ASP A 138 9.12 -1.32 -11.00
CA ASP A 138 10.26 -1.70 -10.16
C ASP A 138 9.90 -1.61 -8.65
N THR A 139 8.60 -1.61 -8.32
CA THR A 139 8.10 -1.34 -6.96
C THR A 139 7.05 -2.36 -6.56
N ALA A 140 7.32 -3.12 -5.50
CA ALA A 140 6.29 -3.91 -4.82
C ALA A 140 5.39 -2.96 -4.00
N THR A 141 4.08 -3.08 -4.18
CA THR A 141 3.07 -2.34 -3.41
C THR A 141 2.39 -3.29 -2.44
N HIS A 142 2.40 -2.96 -1.16
CA HIS A 142 1.61 -3.65 -0.13
C HIS A 142 0.47 -2.74 0.31
N VAL A 143 -0.77 -3.21 0.14
CA VAL A 143 -1.98 -2.47 0.54
C VAL A 143 -2.65 -3.19 1.69
N SER A 144 -2.80 -2.49 2.82
CA SER A 144 -3.55 -2.99 3.98
C SER A 144 -4.75 -2.10 4.28
N PHE A 145 -5.83 -2.73 4.72
CA PHE A 145 -7.09 -2.06 5.07
C PHE A 145 -7.40 -2.35 6.53
N VAL A 146 -7.61 -1.31 7.33
CA VAL A 146 -7.95 -1.43 8.75
C VAL A 146 -9.46 -1.40 8.89
N SER A 147 -10.06 -2.53 9.28
CA SER A 147 -11.49 -2.57 9.61
C SER A 147 -11.76 -1.74 10.88
N PRO A 148 -12.74 -0.82 10.88
CA PRO A 148 -13.16 -0.10 12.08
C PRO A 148 -14.01 -0.98 13.03
N GLU A 149 -14.45 -2.16 12.59
CA GLU A 149 -15.35 -3.04 13.34
C GLU A 149 -14.69 -4.35 13.76
N THR A 150 -15.10 -4.88 14.92
CA THR A 150 -14.73 -6.22 15.41
C THR A 150 -15.49 -7.31 14.63
N GLY A 151 -15.10 -7.55 13.39
CA GLY A 151 -15.73 -8.54 12.51
C GLY A 151 -15.15 -8.54 11.11
N THR A 152 -15.71 -9.39 10.24
CA THR A 152 -15.37 -9.39 8.80
C THR A 152 -16.10 -8.26 8.10
N LEU A 153 -15.34 -7.35 7.49
CA LEU A 153 -15.89 -6.21 6.77
C LEU A 153 -16.22 -6.58 5.32
N THR A 154 -17.51 -6.68 5.00
CA THR A 154 -18.00 -6.94 3.62
C THR A 154 -18.10 -5.65 2.82
N LEU A 155 -17.01 -5.30 2.14
CA LEU A 155 -16.94 -4.11 1.29
C LEU A 155 -17.71 -4.29 -0.03
N ARG A 156 -18.63 -3.36 -0.36
CA ARG A 156 -19.44 -3.43 -1.59
C ARG A 156 -19.17 -2.34 -2.63
N GLY A 157 -18.75 -2.76 -3.83
CA GLY A 157 -18.67 -1.93 -5.05
C GLY A 157 -17.24 -1.61 -5.50
N LYS A 158 -17.09 -0.72 -6.49
CA LYS A 158 -15.79 -0.14 -6.92
C LYS A 158 -15.58 1.30 -6.42
N SER A 159 -16.48 1.87 -5.62
CA SER A 159 -16.57 3.32 -5.36
C SER A 159 -15.42 3.96 -4.57
N TRP A 160 -14.36 3.22 -4.30
CA TRP A 160 -13.12 3.69 -3.69
C TRP A 160 -12.01 3.94 -4.71
N GLU A 161 -12.18 3.49 -5.95
CA GLU A 161 -11.20 3.60 -7.03
C GLU A 161 -10.66 5.02 -7.21
N ALA A 162 -11.51 6.04 -7.12
CA ALA A 162 -11.07 7.44 -7.14
C ALA A 162 -10.12 7.77 -5.98
N GLY A 163 -10.41 7.31 -4.76
CA GLY A 163 -9.56 7.50 -3.59
C GLY A 163 -8.27 6.68 -3.63
N LEU A 164 -8.34 5.44 -4.10
CA LEU A 164 -7.16 4.60 -4.37
C LEU A 164 -6.25 5.26 -5.42
N THR A 165 -6.84 5.85 -6.46
CA THR A 165 -6.11 6.58 -7.51
C THR A 165 -5.41 7.81 -6.94
N VAL A 166 -6.10 8.60 -6.10
CA VAL A 166 -5.50 9.75 -5.39
C VAL A 166 -4.35 9.30 -4.49
N ALA A 167 -4.51 8.21 -3.72
CA ALA A 167 -3.46 7.66 -2.86
C ALA A 167 -2.21 7.26 -3.67
N PHE A 168 -2.37 6.49 -4.75
CA PHE A 168 -1.27 6.13 -5.65
C PHE A 168 -0.59 7.35 -6.28
N ILE A 169 -1.36 8.35 -6.73
CA ILE A 169 -0.82 9.58 -7.32
C ILE A 169 -0.01 10.38 -6.29
N ALA A 170 -0.49 10.48 -5.05
CA ALA A 170 0.23 11.17 -3.97
C ALA A 170 1.53 10.46 -3.62
N SER A 171 1.50 9.13 -3.47
CA SER A 171 2.68 8.29 -3.24
C SER A 171 3.71 8.47 -4.37
N LEU A 172 3.27 8.36 -5.63
CA LEU A 172 4.10 8.55 -6.82
C LEU A 172 4.66 9.98 -6.93
N ARG A 173 3.97 11.00 -6.42
CA ARG A 173 4.43 12.39 -6.38
C ARG A 173 5.21 12.74 -5.10
N GLN A 174 5.31 11.82 -4.14
CA GLN A 174 5.88 12.04 -2.81
C GLN A 174 5.18 13.21 -2.07
N GLN A 175 3.86 13.26 -2.16
CA GLN A 175 3.01 14.27 -1.51
C GLN A 175 2.25 13.65 -0.34
N SER A 176 2.18 14.37 0.79
CA SER A 176 1.24 14.02 1.86
C SER A 176 -0.20 14.25 1.41
N LEU A 177 -1.13 13.47 1.96
CA LEU A 177 -2.57 13.69 1.79
C LEU A 177 -3.17 14.17 3.10
N SER A 178 -4.04 15.19 3.02
CA SER A 178 -4.82 15.65 4.16
C SER A 178 -5.98 14.70 4.40
N SER A 179 -6.27 14.38 5.66
CA SER A 179 -7.45 13.60 6.04
C SER A 179 -8.73 14.45 6.09
N GLU A 180 -8.63 15.76 5.88
CA GLU A 180 -9.78 16.68 5.86
C GLU A 180 -10.66 16.56 4.61
N THR A 181 -10.08 16.16 3.48
CA THR A 181 -10.78 15.99 2.19
C THR A 181 -10.80 14.54 1.77
N LEU A 182 -11.98 13.92 1.77
CA LEU A 182 -12.17 12.55 1.29
C LEU A 182 -12.77 12.55 -0.12
N ILE A 183 -12.70 11.41 -0.81
CA ILE A 183 -13.27 11.24 -2.16
C ILE A 183 -13.92 9.87 -2.33
N THR A 184 -15.02 9.82 -3.08
CA THR A 184 -15.63 8.57 -3.57
C THR A 184 -15.94 8.68 -5.06
N GLY A 185 -15.84 7.58 -5.79
CA GLY A 185 -16.06 7.54 -7.23
C GLY A 185 -15.48 6.28 -7.85
N ILE A 186 -15.95 5.99 -9.08
CA ILE A 186 -15.35 5.01 -10.00
C ILE A 186 -14.65 5.84 -11.08
N VAL A 187 -13.44 5.46 -11.49
CA VAL A 187 -12.69 6.22 -12.51
C VAL A 187 -12.85 5.50 -13.85
N ALA A 188 -13.32 6.21 -14.88
CA ALA A 188 -13.38 5.70 -16.24
C ALA A 188 -12.01 5.81 -16.94
N ASP A 189 -11.84 5.10 -18.06
CA ASP A 189 -10.60 5.09 -18.84
C ASP A 189 -10.19 6.50 -19.31
N ASP A 190 -11.17 7.35 -19.64
CA ASP A 190 -10.97 8.76 -20.02
C ASP A 190 -10.67 9.70 -18.83
N GLY A 191 -10.76 9.19 -17.60
CA GLY A 191 -10.56 9.95 -16.35
C GLY A 191 -11.85 10.55 -15.77
N LYS A 192 -13.02 10.37 -16.40
CA LYS A 192 -14.31 10.81 -15.83
C LYS A 192 -14.62 10.06 -14.53
N LEU A 193 -15.19 10.73 -13.54
CA LEU A 193 -15.78 10.07 -12.38
C LEU A 193 -17.19 9.60 -12.69
N LEU A 194 -17.42 8.29 -12.57
CA LEU A 194 -18.72 7.66 -12.74
C LEU A 194 -19.51 7.66 -11.42
N PRO A 195 -20.86 7.77 -11.46
CA PRO A 195 -21.69 7.94 -10.28
C PRO A 195 -21.69 6.72 -9.35
N VAL A 196 -21.86 6.97 -8.04
CA VAL A 196 -21.79 5.94 -7.00
C VAL A 196 -22.91 6.05 -5.97
N GLY A 197 -23.38 4.90 -5.47
CA GLY A 197 -24.40 4.87 -4.43
C GLY A 197 -23.93 5.37 -3.05
N GLY A 198 -24.89 5.72 -2.20
CA GLY A 198 -24.70 5.89 -0.77
C GLY A 198 -24.09 7.23 -0.34
N ILE A 199 -24.10 8.28 -1.16
CA ILE A 199 -23.46 9.58 -0.85
C ILE A 199 -23.89 10.13 0.51
N LYS A 200 -25.19 10.11 0.84
CA LYS A 200 -25.68 10.59 2.15
C LYS A 200 -25.12 9.83 3.36
N ALA A 201 -24.86 8.53 3.21
CA ALA A 201 -24.24 7.72 4.26
C ALA A 201 -22.73 8.01 4.35
N LYS A 202 -22.03 8.05 3.20
CA LYS A 202 -20.61 8.39 3.10
C LYS A 202 -20.28 9.80 3.59
N ALA A 203 -21.15 10.77 3.32
CA ALA A 203 -21.01 12.14 3.82
C ALA A 203 -21.15 12.18 5.35
N ARG A 204 -22.12 11.45 5.92
CA ARG A 204 -22.26 11.33 7.38
C ARG A 204 -21.03 10.68 8.02
N SER A 205 -20.47 9.62 7.44
CA SER A 205 -19.27 8.99 7.99
C SER A 205 -18.01 9.84 7.81
N ALA A 206 -17.85 10.53 6.67
CA ALA A 206 -16.79 11.52 6.47
C ALA A 206 -16.84 12.62 7.54
N ARG A 207 -18.04 13.18 7.79
CA ARG A 207 -18.20 14.20 8.83
C ARG A 207 -17.94 13.66 10.24
N ALA A 208 -18.42 12.46 10.56
CA ALA A 208 -18.19 11.81 11.85
C ALA A 208 -16.71 11.46 12.10
N PHE A 209 -15.96 11.17 11.04
CA PHE A 209 -14.51 10.98 11.05
C PHE A 209 -13.73 12.30 11.23
N GLY A 210 -14.38 13.45 11.02
CA GLY A 210 -13.78 14.78 11.18
C GLY A 210 -13.42 15.49 9.86
N ALA A 211 -13.72 14.88 8.70
CA ALA A 211 -13.51 15.53 7.42
C ALA A 211 -14.35 16.82 7.28
N THR A 212 -13.81 17.78 6.55
CA THR A 212 -14.44 19.07 6.21
C THR A 212 -14.95 19.09 4.77
N GLU A 213 -14.45 18.20 3.90
CA GLU A 213 -14.89 18.05 2.52
C GLU A 213 -15.03 16.58 2.07
N LEU A 214 -16.05 16.31 1.24
CA LEU A 214 -16.20 15.06 0.50
C LEU A 214 -16.39 15.37 -1.00
N ILE A 215 -15.41 14.98 -1.81
CA ILE A 215 -15.46 15.03 -3.27
C ILE A 215 -16.31 13.85 -3.79
N VAL A 216 -17.25 14.15 -4.69
CA VAL A 216 -18.19 13.17 -5.28
C VAL A 216 -18.27 13.33 -6.80
N PRO A 217 -18.69 12.30 -7.56
CA PRO A 217 -18.91 12.44 -9.01
C PRO A 217 -20.11 13.34 -9.28
N SER A 218 -19.98 14.28 -10.21
CA SER A 218 -21.02 15.24 -10.64
C SER A 218 -22.37 14.61 -10.94
N ASP A 219 -22.35 13.43 -11.57
CA ASP A 219 -23.53 12.73 -12.07
C ASP A 219 -24.27 11.93 -10.97
N THR A 220 -23.94 12.17 -9.70
CA THR A 220 -24.51 11.49 -8.54
C THR A 220 -25.54 12.37 -7.84
N ASP A 221 -26.54 11.77 -7.21
CA ASP A 221 -27.45 12.47 -6.29
C ASP A 221 -26.66 13.00 -5.08
N SER A 222 -26.30 14.28 -5.18
CA SER A 222 -25.45 15.02 -4.26
C SER A 222 -26.19 16.14 -3.52
N ASP A 223 -27.54 16.14 -3.51
CA ASP A 223 -28.36 17.01 -2.65
C ASP A 223 -28.30 16.53 -1.19
N VAL A 224 -27.09 16.66 -0.62
CA VAL A 224 -26.66 16.10 0.64
C VAL A 224 -26.05 17.22 1.47
N THR A 225 -26.92 17.98 2.12
CA THR A 225 -26.49 18.98 3.12
C THR A 225 -26.18 18.28 4.45
N ILE A 226 -24.93 18.37 4.91
CA ILE A 226 -24.45 17.88 6.21
C ILE A 226 -23.71 19.02 6.90
N GLU A 227 -24.08 19.35 8.14
CA GLU A 227 -23.49 20.48 8.86
C GLU A 227 -21.99 20.28 9.13
N GLY A 228 -21.18 21.25 8.71
CA GLY A 228 -19.73 21.20 8.82
C GLY A 228 -19.02 20.25 7.83
N LEU A 229 -19.71 19.77 6.79
CA LEU A 229 -19.11 19.07 5.65
C LEU A 229 -19.53 19.73 4.33
N ARG A 230 -18.55 20.13 3.52
CA ARG A 230 -18.77 20.52 2.13
C ARG A 230 -18.83 19.26 1.25
N VAL A 231 -19.89 19.10 0.45
CA VAL A 231 -19.94 18.07 -0.60
C VAL A 231 -19.64 18.75 -1.93
N THR A 232 -18.55 18.32 -2.59
CA THR A 232 -18.02 18.99 -3.80
C THR A 232 -18.16 18.05 -5.00
N PRO A 233 -19.11 18.32 -5.93
CA PRO A 233 -19.23 17.55 -7.15
C PRO A 233 -18.12 17.90 -8.15
N VAL A 234 -17.51 16.90 -8.77
CA VAL A 234 -16.50 17.07 -9.83
C VAL A 234 -16.72 16.07 -10.97
N GLU A 235 -16.35 16.46 -12.19
CA GLU A 235 -16.56 15.63 -13.39
C GLU A 235 -15.45 14.59 -13.59
N SER A 236 -14.19 14.91 -13.27
CA SER A 236 -13.05 14.04 -13.51
C SER A 236 -12.10 13.89 -12.31
N ILE A 237 -11.26 12.85 -12.36
CA ILE A 237 -10.16 12.66 -11.40
C ILE A 237 -9.13 13.79 -11.47
N SER A 238 -8.97 14.44 -12.63
CA SER A 238 -8.08 15.59 -12.81
C SER A 238 -8.60 16.84 -12.05
N ASP A 239 -9.91 17.04 -12.04
CA ASP A 239 -10.55 18.11 -11.28
C ASP A 239 -10.40 17.84 -9.78
N ALA A 240 -10.67 16.61 -9.34
CA ALA A 240 -10.46 16.19 -7.95
C ALA A 240 -9.03 16.46 -7.44
N LEU A 241 -8.02 16.10 -8.23
CA LEU A 241 -6.62 16.38 -7.91
C LEU A 241 -6.30 17.88 -7.88
N SER A 242 -6.97 18.66 -8.74
CA SER A 242 -6.83 20.12 -8.78
C SER A 242 -7.47 20.79 -7.57
N HIS A 243 -8.59 20.27 -7.06
CA HIS A 243 -9.22 20.69 -5.81
C HIS A 243 -8.32 20.37 -4.60
N LEU A 244 -7.87 19.10 -4.47
CA LEU A 244 -6.98 18.67 -3.39
C LEU A 244 -5.70 19.52 -3.31
N ALA A 245 -5.09 19.83 -4.45
CA ALA A 245 -3.90 20.68 -4.53
C ALA A 245 -4.14 22.16 -4.20
N GLN A 246 -5.39 22.65 -4.26
CA GLN A 246 -5.77 24.00 -3.81
C GLN A 246 -5.97 24.02 -2.30
N THR A 247 -6.72 23.06 -1.75
CA THR A 247 -6.96 22.94 -0.30
C THR A 247 -5.64 22.87 0.49
N GLN A 248 -4.69 22.05 0.04
CA GLN A 248 -3.34 21.96 0.65
C GLN A 248 -2.50 23.25 0.61
N ARG A 249 -2.84 24.22 -0.25
CA ARG A 249 -2.16 25.52 -0.33
C ARG A 249 -2.83 26.60 0.52
N SER A 250 -4.09 26.43 0.89
CA SER A 250 -4.78 27.31 1.85
C SER A 250 -4.51 26.96 3.32
N GLU A 251 -3.89 25.81 3.58
CA GLU A 251 -3.55 25.29 4.92
C GLU A 251 -2.09 25.56 5.33
N GLN A 252 -1.28 26.21 4.47
CA GLN A 252 0.13 26.56 4.68
C GLN A 252 0.33 28.09 4.75
#